data_AF-A0A1U8KNP0-F1
#
_entry.id   AF-A0A1U8KNP0-F1
#
_cell.length_a   1.000
_cell.length_b   1.000
_cell.length_c   1.000
_cell.angle_alpha   90.00
_cell.angle_beta   90.00
_cell.angle_gamma   90.00
#
_symmetry.space_group_name_H-M   'P 1'
#
loop_
_entity.id
_entity.type
_entity.pdbx_description
1 polymer ?
#
loop_
_entity_poly.entity_id
_entity_poly.type
_entity_poly.pdbx_seq_one_letter_code
_entity_poly.pdbx_strand_id
1 'polypeptide(L)'
;MATDSIPKVDTPRHSSNSGAAVHQQDSGVPNSSTIHYFAKHDTIKLSEQNFLLWKHQLLLILEGYSLEGFVLGTILPPPTFISDSGGQLVTNPAFLVHNKQDKLLASWLLSIVSDDILVHLTATRTSFDIWTTIDRRLGAKSTIKLSSMRHALYSIKKTGLSIKDYLSKVKNLNDSLTAAGSPVSKQEQISVILTGLPIECESIRVLASATPLSLDLVTEMLLDCEGHQLNLLTDVPLQANLVSSSQQGNSNNLKSSSDSNRDSSRGYKGQGRGWPCGRARGSGRGWSRSKP
;
A
#
# COMPACT_ATOMS: atom_id res chain seq x y z
N MET A 1 90.72 3.42 -30.59
CA MET A 1 91.32 2.19 -31.13
C MET A 1 90.41 1.04 -30.72
N ALA A 2 89.83 0.37 -31.70
CA ALA A 2 88.94 -0.77 -31.54
C ALA A 2 89.70 -2.02 -31.07
N THR A 3 89.05 -2.92 -30.34
CA THR A 3 88.68 -4.26 -30.86
C THR A 3 87.65 -4.93 -29.95
N ASP A 4 86.51 -5.19 -30.59
CA ASP A 4 85.41 -6.13 -30.33
C ASP A 4 85.79 -7.49 -29.71
N SER A 5 84.85 -8.10 -28.96
CA SER A 5 84.36 -9.48 -29.17
C SER A 5 83.34 -9.93 -28.11
N ILE A 6 82.12 -10.23 -28.57
CA ILE A 6 81.01 -11.04 -28.02
C ILE A 6 80.69 -12.10 -29.12
N PRO A 7 79.95 -13.25 -29.00
CA PRO A 7 79.14 -13.86 -27.90
C PRO A 7 79.34 -15.40 -27.69
N LYS A 8 78.64 -16.03 -26.72
CA LYS A 8 77.60 -17.08 -27.00
C LYS A 8 76.80 -17.54 -25.76
N VAL A 9 75.53 -17.79 -26.06
CA VAL A 9 74.40 -18.31 -25.27
C VAL A 9 74.55 -19.80 -24.95
N ASP A 10 74.03 -20.26 -23.80
CA ASP A 10 73.36 -21.56 -23.64
C ASP A 10 72.45 -21.59 -22.39
N THR A 11 71.18 -21.99 -22.58
CA THR A 11 70.23 -22.50 -21.57
C THR A 11 69.99 -23.97 -21.93
N PRO A 12 69.83 -24.93 -21.00
CA PRO A 12 68.45 -25.31 -20.60
C PRO A 12 68.26 -26.02 -19.22
N ARG A 13 67.02 -25.88 -18.71
CA ARG A 13 66.11 -26.88 -18.07
C ARG A 13 66.45 -27.65 -16.77
N HIS A 14 65.49 -27.51 -15.83
CA HIS A 14 64.85 -28.49 -14.94
C HIS A 14 65.69 -29.47 -14.11
N SER A 15 65.54 -29.39 -12.78
CA SER A 15 65.26 -30.59 -11.99
C SER A 15 64.46 -30.25 -10.73
N SER A 16 63.28 -30.86 -10.63
CA SER A 16 62.47 -30.95 -9.43
C SER A 16 63.16 -31.86 -8.40
N ASN A 17 63.10 -31.52 -7.12
CA ASN A 17 62.99 -32.58 -6.10
C ASN A 17 62.19 -32.10 -4.88
N SER A 18 61.20 -32.92 -4.55
CA SER A 18 60.33 -32.82 -3.39
C SER A 18 61.12 -32.97 -2.09
N GLY A 19 60.86 -32.07 -1.14
CA GLY A 19 61.17 -32.24 0.27
C GLY A 19 59.94 -31.88 1.08
N ALA A 20 59.19 -32.90 1.51
CA ALA A 20 58.09 -32.76 2.45
C ALA A 20 58.63 -32.26 3.79
N ALA A 21 58.14 -31.11 4.27
CA ALA A 21 58.38 -30.63 5.62
C ALA A 21 57.07 -30.10 6.20
N VAL A 22 56.41 -30.99 6.95
CA VAL A 22 55.62 -30.76 8.17
C VAL A 22 54.73 -29.51 8.16
N HIS A 23 53.45 -29.72 7.82
CA HIS A 23 52.37 -28.85 8.24
C HIS A 23 52.28 -28.85 9.76
N GLN A 24 52.78 -27.80 10.40
CA GLN A 24 52.31 -27.39 11.72
C GLN A 24 50.95 -26.73 11.50
N GLN A 25 49.88 -27.46 11.84
CA GLN A 25 48.59 -26.87 12.16
C GLN A 25 48.79 -26.01 13.41
N ASP A 26 48.96 -24.70 13.21
CA ASP A 26 48.70 -23.76 14.27
C ASP A 26 47.20 -23.44 14.29
N SER A 27 46.67 -23.70 15.46
CA SER A 27 45.27 -23.76 15.82
C SER A 27 44.68 -22.36 16.02
N GLY A 28 43.60 -22.08 15.30
CA GLY A 28 42.42 -21.36 15.83
C GLY A 28 42.62 -19.97 16.43
N VAL A 29 42.52 -18.94 15.58
CA VAL A 29 41.88 -17.69 15.99
C VAL A 29 40.87 -17.27 14.91
N PRO A 30 39.57 -17.60 15.04
CA PRO A 30 38.57 -16.95 14.22
C PRO A 30 38.11 -15.67 14.92
N ASN A 31 37.95 -14.62 14.11
CA ASN A 31 37.23 -13.36 14.37
C ASN A 31 38.11 -12.20 14.86
N SER A 32 38.77 -11.55 13.90
CA SER A 32 38.96 -10.11 13.97
C SER A 32 37.57 -9.46 14.08
N SER A 33 37.16 -9.10 15.30
CA SER A 33 35.89 -8.45 15.58
C SER A 33 35.89 -7.06 14.94
N THR A 34 35.50 -7.01 13.66
CA THR A 34 35.54 -5.79 12.85
C THR A 34 34.41 -4.88 13.33
N ILE A 35 34.78 -3.74 13.91
CA ILE A 35 33.82 -2.70 14.29
C ILE A 35 33.42 -1.97 13.02
N HIS A 36 32.13 -1.97 12.72
CA HIS A 36 31.58 -1.29 11.57
C HIS A 36 31.21 0.16 11.94
N TYR A 37 31.68 1.09 11.13
CA TYR A 37 31.34 2.50 11.22
C TYR A 37 30.42 2.89 10.06
N PHE A 38 29.25 3.41 10.39
CA PHE A 38 28.38 4.04 9.42
C PHE A 38 28.87 5.48 9.22
N ALA A 39 29.53 5.75 8.09
CA ALA A 39 29.62 7.12 7.60
C ALA A 39 28.20 7.64 7.32
N LYS A 40 28.02 8.97 7.19
CA LYS A 40 26.74 9.56 6.76
C LYS A 40 26.25 8.85 5.50
N HIS A 41 25.43 7.83 5.65
CA HIS A 41 24.64 7.31 4.57
C HIS A 41 23.59 8.37 4.31
N ASP A 42 23.33 8.66 3.04
CA ASP A 42 22.15 9.42 2.62
C ASP A 42 20.89 8.56 2.79
N THR A 43 20.71 8.05 4.00
CA THR A 43 19.49 7.35 4.42
C THR A 43 18.39 8.37 4.59
N ILE A 44 17.20 8.00 4.12
CA ILE A 44 15.99 8.78 4.31
C ILE A 44 15.79 9.01 5.81
N LYS A 45 15.60 10.26 6.22
CA LYS A 45 15.23 10.55 7.62
C LYS A 45 13.87 9.94 7.92
N LEU A 46 13.77 9.17 9.00
CA LEU A 46 12.49 8.66 9.48
C LEU A 46 11.55 9.83 9.76
N SER A 47 10.29 9.67 9.38
CA SER A 47 9.15 10.52 9.72
C SER A 47 7.93 9.61 9.96
N GLU A 48 6.83 10.15 10.49
CA GLU A 48 5.61 9.36 10.66
C GLU A 48 5.05 8.78 9.35
N GLN A 49 5.37 9.39 8.20
CA GLN A 49 4.79 9.03 6.90
C GLN A 49 5.55 7.93 6.17
N ASN A 50 6.84 7.75 6.45
CA ASN A 50 7.73 6.85 5.71
C ASN A 50 8.24 5.67 6.53
N PHE A 51 7.69 5.44 7.74
CA PHE A 51 8.18 4.42 8.68
C PHE A 51 8.36 3.04 8.06
N LEU A 52 7.41 2.53 7.27
CA LEU A 52 7.50 1.20 6.68
C LEU A 52 8.64 1.09 5.65
N LEU A 53 8.77 2.10 4.77
CA LEU A 53 9.87 2.19 3.81
C LEU A 53 11.22 2.32 4.53
N TRP A 54 11.30 3.22 5.52
CA TRP A 54 12.48 3.43 6.34
C TRP A 54 12.90 2.14 7.05
N LYS A 55 11.95 1.45 7.70
CA LYS A 55 12.20 0.18 8.40
C LYS A 55 12.74 -0.87 7.44
N HIS A 56 12.15 -0.99 6.26
CA HIS A 56 12.60 -1.94 5.25
C HIS A 56 14.02 -1.65 4.77
N GLN A 57 14.30 -0.40 4.37
CA GLN A 57 15.64 0.00 3.92
C GLN A 57 16.70 -0.22 5.00
N LEU A 58 16.37 0.11 6.25
CA LEU A 58 17.30 0.02 7.36
C LEU A 58 17.61 -1.43 7.73
N LEU A 59 16.61 -2.33 7.71
CA LEU A 59 16.85 -3.76 7.90
C LEU A 59 17.77 -4.33 6.82
N LEU A 60 17.56 -3.98 5.53
CA LEU A 60 18.44 -4.42 4.45
C LEU A 60 19.89 -3.97 4.63
N ILE A 61 20.09 -2.71 5.06
CA ILE A 61 21.43 -2.19 5.35
C ILE A 61 22.06 -2.99 6.50
N LEU A 62 21.32 -3.19 7.59
CA LEU A 62 21.82 -3.89 8.77
C LEU A 62 22.13 -5.36 8.49
N GLU A 63 21.32 -6.04 7.68
CA GLU A 63 21.57 -7.40 7.21
C GLU A 63 22.87 -7.46 6.40
N GLY A 64 23.09 -6.51 5.49
CA GLY A 64 24.33 -6.39 4.71
C GLY A 64 25.60 -6.22 5.56
N TYR A 65 25.49 -5.61 6.74
CA TYR A 65 26.59 -5.50 7.71
C TYR A 65 26.56 -6.58 8.80
N SER A 66 25.61 -7.52 8.77
CA SER A 66 25.39 -8.53 9.83
C SER A 66 25.17 -7.92 11.23
N LEU A 67 24.53 -6.75 11.29
CA LEU A 67 24.26 -6.00 12.53
C LEU A 67 22.78 -6.01 12.95
N GLU A 68 21.90 -6.61 12.15
CA GLU A 68 20.45 -6.70 12.42
C GLU A 68 20.14 -7.25 13.81
N GLY A 69 20.96 -8.18 14.31
CA GLY A 69 20.73 -8.79 15.60
C GLY A 69 20.87 -7.84 16.79
N PHE A 70 21.57 -6.71 16.63
CA PHE A 70 21.64 -5.65 17.64
C PHE A 70 20.35 -4.86 17.76
N VAL A 71 19.60 -4.67 16.66
CA VAL A 71 18.32 -3.94 16.69
C VAL A 71 17.14 -4.86 16.99
N LEU A 72 17.23 -6.13 16.60
CA LEU A 72 16.22 -7.15 16.86
C LEU A 72 16.40 -7.84 18.22
N GLY A 73 17.54 -7.66 18.88
CA GLY A 73 17.84 -8.26 20.18
C GLY A 73 18.12 -9.76 20.11
N THR A 74 18.47 -10.28 18.93
CA THR A 74 18.85 -11.69 18.74
C THR A 74 20.31 -11.95 19.11
N ILE A 75 21.15 -10.90 19.14
CA ILE A 75 22.52 -10.96 19.66
C ILE A 75 22.49 -10.54 21.13
N LEU A 76 22.82 -11.47 22.02
CA LEU A 76 22.90 -11.20 23.46
C LEU A 76 24.25 -10.57 23.80
N PRO A 77 24.27 -9.57 24.71
CA PRO A 77 25.52 -8.97 25.15
C PRO A 77 26.39 -10.02 25.86
N PRO A 78 27.69 -10.11 25.54
CA PRO A 78 28.61 -10.96 26.27
C PRO A 78 28.71 -10.57 27.76
N PRO A 79 29.13 -11.49 28.65
CA PRO A 79 29.38 -11.15 30.05
C PRO A 79 30.37 -9.99 30.18
N THR A 80 30.13 -9.08 31.11
CA THR A 80 30.98 -7.90 31.34
C THR A 80 32.37 -8.26 31.85
N PHE A 81 32.45 -9.31 32.66
CA PHE A 81 33.67 -9.83 33.24
C PHE A 81 33.81 -11.33 32.97
N ILE A 82 35.06 -11.78 32.80
CA ILE A 82 35.45 -13.18 32.64
C ILE A 82 36.60 -13.47 33.63
N SER A 83 36.75 -14.72 34.03
CA SER A 83 37.92 -15.13 34.83
C SER A 83 39.13 -15.31 33.93
N ASP A 84 40.26 -14.74 34.32
CA ASP A 84 41.55 -15.00 33.67
C ASP A 84 42.12 -16.37 34.09
N SER A 85 43.28 -16.74 33.54
CA SER A 85 43.98 -17.99 33.87
C SER A 85 44.39 -18.10 35.35
N GLY A 86 44.39 -16.99 36.10
CA GLY A 86 44.65 -16.93 37.54
C GLY A 86 43.38 -16.85 38.39
N GLY A 87 42.19 -16.96 37.80
CA GLY A 87 40.90 -16.89 38.47
C GLY A 87 40.45 -15.46 38.84
N GLN A 88 41.17 -14.42 38.41
CA GLN A 88 40.79 -13.03 38.66
C GLN A 88 39.74 -12.56 37.66
N LEU A 89 38.77 -11.78 38.14
CA LEU A 89 37.75 -11.17 37.28
C LEU A 89 38.36 -10.02 36.47
N VAL A 90 38.46 -10.22 35.16
CA VAL A 90 38.93 -9.23 34.20
C VAL A 90 37.81 -8.82 33.25
N THR A 91 37.86 -7.59 32.72
CA THR A 91 36.87 -7.12 31.76
C THR A 91 36.93 -7.94 30.48
N ASN A 92 35.76 -8.36 30.00
CA ASN A 92 35.66 -9.13 28.77
C ASN A 92 35.90 -8.24 27.53
N PRO A 93 36.95 -8.48 26.73
CA PRO A 93 37.19 -7.71 25.51
C PRO A 93 36.04 -7.83 24.50
N ALA A 94 35.35 -8.98 24.46
CA ALA A 94 34.18 -9.16 23.59
C ALA A 94 33.00 -8.27 24.01
N PHE A 95 32.80 -8.07 25.32
CA PHE A 95 31.79 -7.12 25.82
C PHE A 95 32.14 -5.68 25.39
N LEU A 96 33.40 -5.29 25.47
CA LEU A 96 33.83 -3.95 25.05
C LEU A 96 33.57 -3.70 23.56
N VAL A 97 33.88 -4.68 22.70
CA VAL A 97 33.61 -4.58 21.26
C VAL A 97 32.11 -4.54 20.98
N HIS A 98 31.33 -5.44 21.60
CA HIS A 98 29.87 -5.45 21.46
C HIS A 98 29.25 -4.12 21.90
N ASN A 99 29.62 -3.62 23.08
CA ASN A 99 29.11 -2.34 23.60
C ASN A 99 29.51 -1.17 22.70
N LYS A 100 30.75 -1.15 22.19
CA LYS A 100 31.18 -0.10 21.24
C LYS A 100 30.37 -0.15 19.94
N GLN A 101 30.12 -1.35 19.39
CA GLN A 101 29.28 -1.51 18.21
C GLN A 101 27.84 -1.04 18.45
N ASP A 102 27.24 -1.43 19.58
CA ASP A 102 25.90 -0.98 19.99
C ASP A 102 25.81 0.56 20.10
N LYS A 103 26.81 1.22 20.71
CA LYS A 103 26.80 2.69 20.84
C LYS A 103 26.97 3.42 19.51
N LEU A 104 27.81 2.90 18.61
CA LEU A 104 27.95 3.45 17.27
C LEU A 104 26.64 3.30 16.48
N LEU A 105 26.01 2.13 16.58
CA LEU A 105 24.76 1.85 15.91
C LEU A 105 23.62 2.71 16.48
N ALA A 106 23.52 2.84 17.80
CA ALA A 106 22.57 3.72 18.47
C ALA A 106 22.73 5.18 18.03
N SER A 107 23.98 5.68 18.02
CA SER A 107 24.28 7.04 17.54
C SER A 107 23.88 7.23 16.08
N TRP A 108 24.11 6.24 15.23
CA TRP A 108 23.71 6.29 13.83
C TRP A 108 22.19 6.26 13.67
N LEU A 109 21.48 5.37 14.37
CA LEU A 109 20.02 5.32 14.37
C LEU A 109 19.41 6.66 14.77
N LEU A 110 19.93 7.33 15.79
CA LEU A 110 19.45 8.66 16.18
C LEU A 110 19.73 9.71 15.07
N SER A 111 20.83 9.62 14.34
CA SER A 111 21.16 10.57 13.28
C SER A 111 20.23 10.50 12.05
N ILE A 112 19.53 9.38 11.87
CA ILE A 112 18.64 9.12 10.73
C ILE A 112 17.16 9.24 11.12
N VAL A 113 16.87 9.78 12.30
CA VAL A 113 15.51 10.04 12.79
C VAL A 113 15.25 11.54 12.76
N SER A 114 14.03 11.94 12.41
CA SER A 114 13.61 13.33 12.43
C SER A 114 13.40 13.87 13.85
N ASP A 115 13.49 15.20 14.00
CA ASP A 115 13.41 15.86 15.31
C ASP A 115 12.10 15.60 16.06
N ASP A 116 10.97 15.43 15.34
CA ASP A 116 9.65 15.11 15.90
C ASP A 116 9.58 13.74 16.56
N ILE A 117 10.43 12.79 16.15
CA ILE A 117 10.50 11.45 16.74
C ILE A 117 11.65 11.38 17.76
N LEU A 118 12.75 12.10 17.52
CA LEU A 118 13.93 12.14 18.39
C LEU A 118 13.60 12.55 19.83
N VAL A 119 12.66 13.48 20.03
CA VAL A 119 12.21 13.88 21.38
C VAL A 119 11.71 12.71 22.23
N HIS A 120 11.27 11.62 21.60
CA HIS A 120 10.79 10.42 22.27
C HIS A 120 11.87 9.36 22.53
N LEU A 121 13.10 9.56 22.05
CA LEU A 121 14.22 8.62 22.14
C LEU A 121 15.27 9.04 23.18
N THR A 122 15.07 10.15 23.88
CA THR A 122 16.03 10.74 24.82
C THR A 122 16.45 9.83 25.98
N ALA A 123 15.59 8.89 26.39
CA ALA A 123 15.87 7.95 27.47
C ALA A 123 16.47 6.61 26.99
N THR A 124 16.51 6.38 25.68
CA THR A 124 17.00 5.10 25.11
C THR A 124 18.52 5.08 25.06
N ARG A 125 19.13 3.91 25.33
CA ARG A 125 20.60 3.79 25.46
C ARG A 125 21.22 2.77 24.52
N THR A 126 20.46 1.79 24.06
CA THR A 126 20.92 0.74 23.15
C THR A 126 20.25 0.87 21.79
N SER A 127 20.84 0.29 20.75
CA SER A 127 20.20 0.24 19.44
C SER A 127 18.86 -0.50 19.47
N PHE A 128 18.77 -1.54 20.31
CA PHE A 128 17.53 -2.28 20.56
C PHE A 128 16.43 -1.41 21.18
N ASP A 129 16.75 -0.63 22.22
CA ASP A 129 15.78 0.27 22.87
C ASP A 129 15.25 1.32 21.90
N ILE A 130 16.15 1.87 21.07
CA ILE A 130 15.78 2.83 20.02
C ILE A 130 14.82 2.18 19.03
N TRP A 131 15.22 1.03 18.47
CA TRP A 131 14.44 0.31 17.48
C TRP A 131 13.05 -0.06 17.99
N THR A 132 12.97 -0.67 19.17
CA THR A 132 11.70 -1.09 19.79
C THR A 132 10.81 0.09 20.13
N THR A 133 11.37 1.22 20.58
CA THR A 133 10.59 2.44 20.86
C THR A 133 9.98 3.02 19.59
N ILE A 134 10.76 3.07 18.50
CA ILE A 134 10.27 3.51 17.19
C ILE A 134 9.18 2.56 16.68
N ASP A 135 9.44 1.25 16.69
CA ASP A 135 8.52 0.23 16.19
C ASP A 135 7.20 0.22 16.97
N ARG A 136 7.25 0.33 18.30
CA ARG A 136 6.06 0.43 19.14
C ARG A 136 5.21 1.67 18.83
N ARG A 137 5.85 2.81 18.56
CA ARG A 137 5.17 4.09 18.35
C ARG A 137 4.57 4.19 16.95
N LEU A 138 5.31 3.77 15.93
CA LEU A 138 4.95 3.97 14.53
C LEU A 138 4.42 2.70 13.88
N GLY A 139 4.84 1.51 14.33
CA GLY A 139 4.46 0.23 13.75
C GLY A 139 2.96 0.04 13.61
N ALA A 140 2.22 0.10 14.73
CA ALA A 140 0.77 -0.06 14.69
C ALA A 140 0.06 1.07 13.91
N LYS A 141 0.54 2.31 14.04
CA LYS A 141 -0.08 3.45 13.34
C LYS A 141 0.09 3.33 11.82
N SER A 142 1.30 3.02 11.35
CA SER A 142 1.61 2.91 9.93
C SER A 142 0.93 1.69 9.30
N THR A 143 0.80 0.57 10.01
CA THR A 143 0.07 -0.61 9.49
C THR A 143 -1.43 -0.34 9.39
N ILE A 144 -2.04 0.30 10.39
CA ILE A 144 -3.45 0.72 10.34
C ILE A 144 -3.67 1.71 9.19
N LYS A 145 -2.80 2.72 9.06
CA LYS A 145 -2.88 3.68 7.97
C LYS A 145 -2.76 3.00 6.60
N LEU A 146 -1.79 2.10 6.44
CA LEU A 146 -1.61 1.35 5.20
C LEU A 146 -2.85 0.51 4.86
N SER A 147 -3.42 -0.17 5.86
CA SER A 147 -4.66 -0.95 5.71
C SER A 147 -5.83 -0.05 5.30
N SER A 148 -5.98 1.10 5.95
CA SER A 148 -7.01 2.09 5.61
C SER A 148 -6.88 2.61 4.18
N MET A 149 -5.66 2.89 3.72
CA MET A 149 -5.40 3.33 2.35
C MET A 149 -5.71 2.24 1.32
N ARG A 150 -5.38 0.98 1.62
CA ARG A 150 -5.79 -0.17 0.79
C ARG A 150 -7.30 -0.31 0.73
N HIS A 151 -7.97 -0.25 1.88
CA HIS A 151 -9.43 -0.30 1.91
C HIS A 151 -10.06 0.84 1.11
N ALA A 152 -9.53 2.06 1.23
CA ALA A 152 -9.98 3.20 0.43
C ALA A 152 -9.79 2.95 -1.08
N LEU A 153 -8.67 2.34 -1.48
CA LEU A 153 -8.38 1.99 -2.87
C LEU A 153 -9.41 0.99 -3.41
N TYR A 154 -9.66 -0.13 -2.73
CA TYR A 154 -10.62 -1.15 -3.24
C TYR A 154 -12.09 -0.74 -3.08
N SER A 155 -12.39 0.25 -2.24
CA SER A 155 -13.77 0.73 -2.03
C SER A 155 -14.14 1.91 -2.93
N ILE A 156 -13.19 2.43 -3.71
CA ILE A 156 -13.42 3.61 -4.55
C ILE A 156 -14.38 3.28 -5.69
N LYS A 157 -15.39 4.12 -5.86
CA LYS A 157 -16.36 4.03 -6.95
C LYS A 157 -16.41 5.36 -7.69
N LYS A 158 -16.68 5.31 -8.99
CA LYS A 158 -16.86 6.52 -9.83
C LYS A 158 -18.12 7.33 -9.44
N THR A 159 -19.06 6.76 -8.67
CA THR A 159 -20.40 7.33 -8.43
C THR A 159 -20.39 8.83 -8.13
N GLY A 160 -20.98 9.63 -9.01
CA GLY A 160 -21.09 11.10 -8.86
C GLY A 160 -19.81 11.90 -9.16
N LEU A 161 -18.75 11.25 -9.64
CA LEU A 161 -17.49 11.87 -10.06
C LEU A 161 -17.35 11.80 -11.58
N SER A 162 -16.62 12.76 -12.15
CA SER A 162 -16.11 12.61 -13.52
C SER A 162 -15.10 11.44 -13.57
N ILE A 163 -14.92 10.83 -14.74
CA ILE A 163 -13.91 9.78 -14.94
C ILE A 163 -12.53 10.34 -14.64
N LYS A 164 -12.24 11.57 -15.05
CA LYS A 164 -10.98 12.24 -14.74
C LYS A 164 -10.71 12.36 -13.25
N ASP A 165 -11.71 12.79 -12.46
CA ASP A 165 -11.57 12.93 -11.00
C ASP A 165 -11.45 11.56 -10.33
N TYR A 166 -12.20 10.57 -10.80
CA TYR A 166 -12.12 9.19 -10.33
C TYR A 166 -10.72 8.60 -10.53
N LEU A 167 -10.18 8.67 -11.76
CA LEU A 167 -8.84 8.18 -12.09
C LEU A 167 -7.76 8.93 -11.30
N SER A 168 -7.90 10.24 -11.13
CA SER A 168 -6.99 11.05 -10.31
C SER A 168 -6.98 10.60 -8.85
N LYS A 169 -8.14 10.28 -8.26
CA LYS A 169 -8.21 9.75 -6.89
C LYS A 169 -7.57 8.37 -6.76
N VAL A 170 -7.81 7.47 -7.71
CA VAL A 170 -7.17 6.13 -7.74
C VAL A 170 -5.65 6.30 -7.81
N LYS A 171 -5.16 7.17 -8.71
CA LYS A 171 -3.74 7.47 -8.85
C LYS A 171 -3.13 8.02 -7.56
N ASN A 172 -3.76 9.01 -6.93
CA ASN A 172 -3.28 9.59 -5.68
C ASN A 172 -3.16 8.54 -4.56
N LEU A 173 -4.12 7.61 -4.46
CA LEU A 173 -4.06 6.51 -3.49
C LEU A 173 -2.91 5.55 -3.81
N ASN A 174 -2.71 5.19 -5.08
CA ASN A 174 -1.59 4.34 -5.52
C ASN A 174 -0.23 4.99 -5.27
N ASP A 175 -0.09 6.29 -5.57
CA ASP A 175 1.13 7.06 -5.33
C ASP A 175 1.43 7.13 -3.84
N SER A 176 0.40 7.33 -3.01
CA SER A 176 0.54 7.36 -1.55
C SER A 176 0.90 5.98 -0.97
N LEU A 177 0.33 4.89 -1.51
CA LEU A 177 0.69 3.52 -1.15
C LEU A 177 2.13 3.18 -1.55
N THR A 178 2.56 3.64 -2.73
CA THR A 178 3.94 3.50 -3.21
C THR A 178 4.91 4.25 -2.30
N ALA A 179 4.59 5.49 -1.93
CA ALA A 179 5.37 6.28 -0.99
C ALA A 179 5.45 5.65 0.41
N ALA A 180 4.39 4.96 0.84
CA ALA A 180 4.35 4.21 2.09
C ALA A 180 5.12 2.87 2.04
N GLY A 181 5.80 2.54 0.93
CA GLY A 181 6.59 1.31 0.78
C GLY A 181 5.76 0.08 0.38
N SER A 182 4.56 0.29 -0.14
CA SER A 182 3.63 -0.78 -0.53
C SER A 182 3.05 -0.53 -1.93
N PRO A 183 3.86 -0.70 -2.99
CA PRO A 183 3.42 -0.45 -4.37
C PRO A 183 2.29 -1.38 -4.80
N VAL A 184 1.38 -0.86 -5.63
CA VAL A 184 0.25 -1.59 -6.23
C VAL A 184 0.60 -1.92 -7.68
N SER A 185 0.48 -3.19 -8.08
CA SER A 185 0.86 -3.62 -9.42
C SER A 185 -0.05 -2.99 -10.50
N LYS A 186 0.47 -2.76 -11.72
CA LYS A 186 -0.35 -2.17 -12.80
C LYS A 186 -1.63 -2.98 -13.07
N GLN A 187 -1.53 -4.30 -13.04
CA GLN A 187 -2.68 -5.19 -13.23
C GLN A 187 -3.74 -5.02 -12.14
N GLU A 188 -3.29 -4.88 -10.89
CA GLU A 188 -4.16 -4.63 -9.76
C GLU A 188 -4.81 -3.24 -9.83
N GLN A 189 -4.07 -2.22 -10.28
CA GLN A 189 -4.63 -0.88 -10.52
C GLN A 189 -5.75 -0.94 -11.57
N ILE A 190 -5.54 -1.67 -12.68
CA ILE A 190 -6.57 -1.90 -13.69
C ILE A 190 -7.77 -2.59 -13.06
N SER A 191 -7.56 -3.68 -12.29
CA SER A 191 -8.64 -4.39 -11.61
C SER A 191 -9.46 -3.46 -10.70
N VAL A 192 -8.79 -2.64 -9.88
CA VAL A 192 -9.46 -1.66 -8.99
C VAL A 192 -10.31 -0.69 -9.80
N ILE A 193 -9.76 -0.13 -10.88
CA ILE A 193 -10.46 0.79 -11.78
C ILE A 193 -11.73 0.11 -12.30
N LEU A 194 -11.62 -1.07 -12.90
CA LEU A 194 -12.75 -1.79 -13.51
C LEU A 194 -13.85 -2.14 -12.49
N THR A 195 -13.49 -2.50 -11.26
CA THR A 195 -14.47 -2.79 -10.20
C THR A 195 -15.24 -1.57 -9.72
N GLY A 196 -14.67 -0.37 -9.83
CA GLY A 196 -15.30 0.88 -9.42
C GLY A 196 -16.14 1.57 -10.50
N LEU A 197 -16.17 1.03 -11.72
CA LEU A 197 -16.91 1.62 -12.85
C LEU A 197 -18.43 1.41 -12.75
N PRO A 198 -19.22 2.41 -13.19
CA PRO A 198 -20.68 2.28 -13.28
C PRO A 198 -21.08 1.34 -14.43
N ILE A 199 -22.37 1.00 -14.50
CA ILE A 199 -22.92 0.14 -15.56
C ILE A 199 -22.79 0.78 -16.95
N GLU A 200 -22.72 2.11 -17.04
CA GLU A 200 -22.57 2.80 -18.33
C GLU A 200 -21.24 2.46 -19.04
N CYS A 201 -20.23 2.01 -18.30
CA CYS A 201 -18.91 1.64 -18.81
C CYS A 201 -18.70 0.11 -18.87
N GLU A 202 -19.77 -0.68 -18.87
CA GLU A 202 -19.70 -2.15 -18.83
C GLU A 202 -18.93 -2.74 -20.02
N SER A 203 -19.07 -2.16 -21.22
CA SER A 203 -18.36 -2.61 -22.42
C SER A 203 -16.84 -2.57 -22.24
N ILE A 204 -16.32 -1.53 -21.59
CA ILE A 204 -14.89 -1.39 -21.28
C ILE A 204 -14.46 -2.42 -20.24
N ARG A 205 -15.29 -2.64 -19.20
CA ARG A 205 -15.04 -3.67 -18.19
C ARG A 205 -14.96 -5.07 -18.80
N VAL A 206 -15.89 -5.43 -19.69
CA VAL A 206 -15.89 -6.73 -20.38
C VAL A 206 -14.66 -6.87 -21.28
N LEU A 207 -14.37 -5.85 -22.09
CA LEU A 207 -13.22 -5.86 -23.01
C LEU A 207 -11.89 -5.98 -22.26
N ALA A 208 -11.70 -5.19 -21.19
CA ALA A 208 -10.50 -5.21 -20.36
C ALA A 208 -10.35 -6.50 -19.52
N SER A 209 -11.46 -7.22 -19.29
CA SER A 209 -11.42 -8.54 -18.64
C SER A 209 -11.06 -9.66 -19.63
N ALA A 210 -11.42 -9.50 -20.90
CA ALA A 210 -11.14 -10.48 -21.96
C ALA A 210 -9.76 -10.32 -22.59
N THR A 211 -9.15 -9.12 -22.50
CA THR A 211 -7.88 -8.80 -23.14
C THR A 211 -6.92 -8.10 -22.17
N PRO A 212 -5.62 -8.44 -22.18
CA PRO A 212 -4.64 -7.73 -21.37
C PRO A 212 -4.41 -6.33 -21.95
N LEU A 213 -5.00 -5.32 -21.31
CA LEU A 213 -4.85 -3.92 -21.70
C LEU A 213 -3.79 -3.23 -20.83
N SER A 214 -3.15 -2.19 -21.38
CA SER A 214 -2.30 -1.30 -20.59
C SER A 214 -3.16 -0.34 -19.76
N LEU A 215 -2.62 0.12 -18.62
CA LEU A 215 -3.28 1.10 -17.78
C LEU A 215 -3.59 2.40 -18.53
N ASP A 216 -2.67 2.82 -19.41
CA ASP A 216 -2.83 4.02 -20.24
C ASP A 216 -4.00 3.84 -21.22
N LEU A 217 -4.08 2.70 -21.91
CA LEU A 217 -5.17 2.41 -22.84
C LEU A 217 -6.53 2.34 -22.13
N VAL A 218 -6.60 1.72 -20.95
CA VAL A 218 -7.84 1.72 -20.15
C VAL A 218 -8.24 3.14 -19.74
N THR A 219 -7.28 3.98 -19.40
CA THR A 219 -7.53 5.40 -19.03
C THR A 219 -8.09 6.17 -20.21
N GLU A 220 -7.48 6.06 -21.40
CA GLU A 220 -7.95 6.72 -22.62
C GLU A 220 -9.37 6.25 -23.01
N MET A 221 -9.60 4.93 -23.03
CA MET A 221 -10.92 4.37 -23.34
C MET A 221 -12.02 4.87 -22.39
N LEU A 222 -11.69 5.04 -21.11
CA LEU A 222 -12.63 5.57 -20.14
C LEU A 222 -12.91 7.06 -20.40
N LEU A 223 -11.89 7.87 -20.67
CA LEU A 223 -12.08 9.29 -20.99
C LEU A 223 -12.92 9.49 -22.27
N ASP A 224 -12.66 8.69 -23.31
CA ASP A 224 -13.46 8.70 -24.55
C ASP A 224 -14.91 8.31 -24.30
N CYS A 225 -15.16 7.33 -23.42
CA CYS A 225 -16.50 6.92 -23.04
C CYS A 225 -17.30 8.04 -22.36
N GLU A 226 -16.66 8.81 -21.46
CA GLU A 226 -17.29 9.98 -20.84
C GLU A 226 -17.57 11.09 -21.85
N GLY A 227 -16.64 11.33 -22.79
CA GLY A 227 -16.86 12.28 -23.90
C GLY A 227 -18.06 11.89 -24.77
N HIS A 228 -18.18 10.62 -25.14
CA HIS A 228 -19.33 10.12 -25.89
C HIS A 228 -20.66 10.21 -25.12
N GLN A 229 -20.65 9.94 -23.81
CA GLN A 229 -21.86 10.07 -22.97
C GLN A 229 -22.36 11.52 -22.90
N LEU A 230 -21.45 12.49 -22.77
CA LEU A 230 -21.81 13.92 -22.77
C LEU A 230 -22.38 14.36 -24.12
N ASN A 231 -21.80 13.89 -25.23
CA ASN A 231 -22.31 14.19 -26.57
C ASN A 231 -23.72 13.62 -26.78
N LEU A 232 -23.98 12.38 -26.35
CA LEU A 232 -25.29 11.74 -26.50
C LEU A 232 -26.41 12.44 -25.71
N LEU A 233 -26.08 13.02 -24.55
CA LEU A 233 -27.02 13.85 -23.77
C LEU A 233 -27.33 15.20 -24.43
N THR A 234 -26.44 15.68 -25.30
CA THR A 234 -26.57 16.97 -26.00
C THR A 234 -27.33 16.82 -27.32
N ASP A 235 -27.22 15.64 -27.96
CA ASP A 235 -27.82 15.31 -29.25
C ASP A 235 -29.24 14.72 -29.17
N VAL A 236 -29.95 14.82 -28.03
CA VAL A 236 -31.40 14.55 -28.02
C VAL A 236 -32.13 15.81 -28.49
N PRO A 237 -32.59 15.92 -29.76
CA PRO A 237 -33.53 16.96 -30.10
C PRO A 237 -34.80 16.69 -29.29
N LEU A 238 -35.10 17.57 -28.32
CA LEU A 238 -36.43 17.72 -27.74
C LEU A 238 -37.40 18.09 -28.87
N GLN A 239 -37.81 17.10 -29.67
CA GLN A 239 -38.94 17.28 -30.59
C GLN A 239 -40.20 17.21 -29.74
N ALA A 240 -40.55 18.35 -29.14
CA ALA A 240 -41.89 18.60 -28.64
C ALA A 240 -42.81 18.64 -29.87
N ASN A 241 -43.57 17.57 -30.08
CA ASN A 241 -44.61 17.53 -31.10
C ASN A 241 -45.76 18.46 -30.63
N LEU A 242 -45.65 19.75 -30.93
CA LEU A 242 -46.70 20.74 -30.72
C LEU A 242 -47.80 20.47 -31.75
N VAL A 243 -48.88 19.82 -31.31
CA VAL A 243 -50.14 19.78 -32.06
C VAL A 243 -50.73 21.19 -32.05
N SER A 244 -50.41 21.98 -33.08
CA SER A 244 -51.10 23.23 -33.38
C SER A 244 -52.44 22.89 -34.04
N SER A 245 -53.51 22.91 -33.23
CA SER A 245 -54.90 22.95 -33.70
C SER A 245 -55.09 24.17 -34.61
N SER A 246 -55.27 23.92 -35.91
CA SER A 246 -55.57 24.96 -36.90
C SER A 246 -56.99 25.47 -36.69
N GLN A 247 -57.11 26.70 -36.17
CA GLN A 247 -58.32 27.49 -36.22
C GLN A 247 -58.51 27.99 -37.66
N GLN A 248 -59.48 27.43 -38.38
CA GLN A 248 -59.99 28.00 -39.63
C GLN A 248 -61.42 28.47 -39.39
N GLY A 249 -61.62 29.77 -39.35
CA GLY A 249 -62.95 30.38 -39.34
C GLY A 249 -63.52 30.45 -40.75
N ASN A 250 -64.81 30.14 -40.90
CA ASN A 250 -65.76 31.05 -41.54
C ASN A 250 -67.21 30.66 -41.24
N SER A 251 -68.09 31.62 -41.43
CA SER A 251 -69.37 31.84 -40.76
C SER A 251 -70.63 31.47 -41.56
N ASN A 252 -71.71 31.25 -40.80
CA ASN A 252 -73.13 31.55 -41.05
C ASN A 252 -74.14 30.48 -41.54
N ASN A 253 -75.22 30.42 -40.75
CA ASN A 253 -76.65 30.25 -41.04
C ASN A 253 -77.38 28.91 -40.74
N LEU A 254 -78.06 28.94 -39.57
CA LEU A 254 -79.51 28.84 -39.34
C LEU A 254 -80.28 27.49 -39.48
N LYS A 255 -81.08 27.26 -38.42
CA LYS A 255 -82.31 26.45 -38.25
C LYS A 255 -82.12 24.92 -38.10
N SER A 256 -82.78 24.19 -37.19
CA SER A 256 -83.82 24.48 -36.20
C SER A 256 -84.08 23.26 -35.29
N SER A 257 -84.59 23.53 -34.08
CA SER A 257 -85.64 22.80 -33.32
C SER A 257 -85.41 21.39 -32.71
N SER A 258 -85.65 21.35 -31.37
CA SER A 258 -86.37 20.35 -30.53
C SER A 258 -85.83 18.90 -30.48
N ASP A 259 -85.68 18.20 -29.35
CA ASP A 259 -86.59 17.95 -28.21
C ASP A 259 -85.74 17.58 -26.96
N SER A 260 -85.94 18.11 -25.74
CA SER A 260 -86.97 17.85 -24.72
C SER A 260 -86.82 16.55 -23.91
N ASN A 261 -87.03 16.70 -22.58
CA ASN A 261 -87.27 15.71 -21.50
C ASN A 261 -86.06 15.18 -20.69
N ARG A 262 -85.92 15.61 -19.42
CA ARG A 262 -86.58 15.12 -18.15
C ARG A 262 -85.78 13.91 -17.58
N ASP A 263 -85.52 13.70 -16.30
CA ASP A 263 -85.98 14.24 -15.02
C ASP A 263 -85.03 13.72 -13.90
N SER A 264 -85.03 14.42 -12.77
CA SER A 264 -84.78 14.03 -11.37
C SER A 264 -84.07 12.71 -11.00
N SER A 265 -83.14 12.76 -10.05
CA SER A 265 -83.49 12.68 -8.61
C SER A 265 -82.26 12.65 -7.69
N ARG A 266 -82.52 12.94 -6.43
CA ARG A 266 -81.66 13.31 -5.31
C ARG A 266 -81.02 12.11 -4.61
N GLY A 267 -79.80 12.33 -4.11
CA GLY A 267 -79.37 12.07 -2.73
C GLY A 267 -79.16 10.63 -2.25
N TYR A 268 -78.00 10.35 -1.66
CA TYR A 268 -77.86 10.12 -0.21
C TYR A 268 -76.39 9.85 0.19
N LYS A 269 -76.05 10.29 1.40
CA LYS A 269 -74.82 9.99 2.14
C LYS A 269 -74.68 8.49 2.42
N GLY A 270 -73.44 7.98 2.44
CA GLY A 270 -73.11 6.67 3.00
C GLY A 270 -71.64 6.57 3.42
N GLN A 271 -71.40 6.48 4.72
CA GLN A 271 -70.11 6.15 5.37
C GLN A 271 -69.77 4.66 5.24
N GLY A 272 -68.48 4.31 5.35
CA GLY A 272 -68.01 2.97 5.72
C GLY A 272 -66.59 2.72 5.20
N ARG A 273 -65.53 3.03 5.96
CA ARG A 273 -64.83 2.13 6.91
C ARG A 273 -64.38 0.80 6.28
N GLY A 274 -63.06 0.62 6.29
CA GLY A 274 -62.34 -0.44 5.60
C GLY A 274 -62.44 -1.83 6.22
N TRP A 275 -61.72 -2.74 5.58
CA TRP A 275 -61.46 -4.10 6.04
C TRP A 275 -59.99 -4.43 5.81
N PRO A 276 -59.29 -4.93 6.84
CA PRO A 276 -58.00 -5.58 6.72
C PRO A 276 -58.20 -7.09 6.49
N CYS A 277 -57.42 -7.70 5.59
CA CYS A 277 -57.38 -9.15 5.48
C CYS A 277 -56.60 -9.76 6.66
N GLY A 278 -57.28 -10.65 7.39
CA GLY A 278 -56.77 -11.46 8.50
C GLY A 278 -55.65 -12.43 8.09
N ARG A 279 -54.74 -12.78 9.00
CA ARG A 279 -54.83 -13.77 10.12
C ARG A 279 -54.87 -15.23 9.67
N ALA A 280 -53.84 -15.98 10.07
CA ALA A 280 -53.86 -17.23 10.87
C ALA A 280 -52.47 -17.88 10.81
N ARG A 281 -51.93 -18.64 11.78
CA ARG A 281 -52.10 -18.86 13.24
C ARG A 281 -51.18 -20.05 13.56
N GLY A 282 -50.60 -20.12 14.76
CA GLY A 282 -50.03 -21.36 15.35
C GLY A 282 -48.63 -21.14 15.92
N SER A 283 -48.44 -20.76 17.19
CA SER A 283 -48.57 -21.57 18.43
C SER A 283 -47.43 -22.58 18.61
N GLY A 284 -46.62 -22.40 19.66
CA GLY A 284 -45.71 -23.46 20.12
C GLY A 284 -44.59 -23.08 21.08
N ARG A 285 -44.94 -22.90 22.36
CA ARG A 285 -44.22 -23.37 23.57
C ARG A 285 -42.77 -22.90 23.83
N GLY A 286 -42.58 -22.24 24.98
CA GLY A 286 -41.26 -21.96 25.54
C GLY A 286 -40.67 -23.13 26.33
N TRP A 287 -39.46 -22.91 26.85
CA TRP A 287 -38.98 -23.32 28.18
C TRP A 287 -37.70 -22.53 28.54
N SER A 288 -37.66 -22.12 29.81
CA SER A 288 -36.54 -21.59 30.60
C SER A 288 -35.39 -22.63 30.67
N ARG A 289 -34.15 -22.40 31.15
CA ARG A 289 -33.57 -21.45 32.10
C ARG A 289 -32.04 -21.72 32.16
N SER A 290 -31.30 -20.69 32.62
CA SER A 290 -30.12 -20.74 33.52
C SER A 290 -28.75 -21.29 33.08
N LYS A 291 -27.80 -20.34 33.12
CA LYS A 291 -26.40 -20.35 33.62
C LYS A 291 -26.10 -21.34 34.76
N PRO A 292 -24.82 -21.69 34.99
CA PRO A 292 -23.87 -20.80 35.70
C PRO A 292 -22.93 -20.00 34.78
#